data_AF-A0A7I8XAL8-F1
#
_entry.id   AF-A0A7I8XAL8-F1
#
_cell.length_a   1.000
_cell.length_b   1.000
_cell.length_c   1.000
_cell.angle_alpha   90.00
_cell.angle_beta   90.00
_cell.angle_gamma   90.00
#
_symmetry.space_group_name_H-M   'P 1'
#
loop_
_entity.id
_entity.type
_entity.pdbx_description
1 polymer ?
#
loop_
_entity_poly.entity_id
_entity_poly.type
_entity_poly.pdbx_seq_one_letter_code
_entity_poly.pdbx_strand_id
1 'polypeptide(L)'
;MGKVFGIAGCTNAGKTTLSKNLTDKIANVYGYDVIHLLQDDFFHEKEKVARIPHSTNKAIVFYDYDSCQALDISRMKNAVIEARDHHDLVILEGNLLTLMPEMIEIIDEMVFLSLDKATCEDRRVQRTDYDPPDLPGYFEQVVWPAYEDTLRAAQRIGGNVEIVEGNREDLINYALIKVFECFNNFVRLTHEEISVEEVSNIISSDQSGGQSLFIGTTRNNFEDKKVVSLSYEAYEPMAYQELWLICKETRARFPDLHRICIYHLLGDCPVGNL
;
A
#
# COMPACT_ATOMS: atom_id res chain seq x y z
N MET A 1 7.78 9.86 -14.21
CA MET A 1 6.39 9.46 -13.95
C MET A 1 6.30 9.04 -12.50
N GLY A 2 5.26 9.49 -11.81
CA GLY A 2 4.97 9.09 -10.45
C GLY A 2 4.64 7.61 -10.31
N LYS A 3 4.42 7.21 -9.06
CA LYS A 3 4.02 5.86 -8.68
C LYS A 3 2.54 5.78 -8.37
N VAL A 4 1.94 4.62 -8.55
CA VAL A 4 0.53 4.36 -8.24
C VAL A 4 0.45 3.28 -7.17
N PHE A 5 -0.06 3.63 -6.00
CA PHE A 5 -0.28 2.71 -4.89
C PHE A 5 -1.77 2.42 -4.72
N GLY A 6 -2.17 1.16 -4.83
CA GLY A 6 -3.54 0.71 -4.66
C GLY A 6 -3.87 0.38 -3.20
N ILE A 7 -5.04 0.82 -2.74
CA ILE A 7 -5.62 0.38 -1.47
C ILE A 7 -6.98 -0.24 -1.77
N ALA A 8 -7.03 -1.57 -1.74
CA ALA A 8 -8.22 -2.35 -2.02
C ALA A 8 -8.73 -3.08 -0.78
N GLY A 9 -9.90 -3.71 -0.88
CA GLY A 9 -10.49 -4.51 0.19
C GLY A 9 -11.96 -4.23 0.45
N CYS A 10 -12.53 -4.99 1.39
CA CYS A 10 -13.96 -4.91 1.71
C CYS A 10 -14.40 -3.49 2.10
N THR A 11 -15.68 -3.19 1.90
CA THR A 11 -16.30 -2.01 2.52
C THR A 11 -16.05 -2.01 4.04
N ASN A 12 -15.86 -0.82 4.62
CA ASN A 12 -15.60 -0.64 6.05
C ASN A 12 -14.32 -1.34 6.58
N ALA A 13 -13.41 -1.76 5.70
CA ALA A 13 -12.13 -2.37 6.10
C ALA A 13 -11.09 -1.37 6.65
N GLY A 14 -11.44 -0.08 6.75
CA GLY A 14 -10.51 0.97 7.16
C GLY A 14 -9.71 1.59 6.02
N LYS A 15 -10.04 1.28 4.75
CA LYS A 15 -9.37 1.81 3.56
C LYS A 15 -9.26 3.33 3.57
N THR A 16 -10.37 4.03 3.75
CA THR A 16 -10.41 5.51 3.73
C THR A 16 -9.64 6.15 4.88
N THR A 17 -9.60 5.47 6.02
CA THR A 17 -8.76 5.90 7.14
C THR A 17 -7.29 5.71 6.80
N LEU A 18 -6.93 4.55 6.23
CA LEU A 18 -5.55 4.24 5.84
C LEU A 18 -5.04 5.19 4.75
N SER A 19 -5.81 5.39 3.67
CA SER A 19 -5.45 6.24 2.54
C SER A 19 -5.22 7.69 2.94
N LYS A 20 -6.10 8.27 3.78
CA LYS A 20 -5.92 9.62 4.33
C LYS A 20 -4.68 9.74 5.20
N ASN A 21 -4.49 8.82 6.15
CA ASN A 21 -3.30 8.83 7.01
C ASN A 21 -2.01 8.69 6.21
N LEU A 22 -1.99 7.81 5.19
CA LEU A 22 -0.84 7.67 4.30
C LEU A 22 -0.60 8.95 3.50
N THR A 23 -1.64 9.52 2.88
CA THR A 23 -1.55 10.77 2.13
C THR A 23 -0.93 11.87 3.00
N ASP A 24 -1.48 12.08 4.20
CA ASP A 24 -1.03 13.11 5.12
C ASP A 24 0.42 12.88 5.58
N LYS A 25 0.79 11.63 5.91
CA LYS A 25 2.14 11.31 6.38
C LYS A 25 3.15 11.47 5.24
N ILE A 26 2.87 10.94 4.06
CA ILE A 26 3.77 10.98 2.89
C ILE A 26 3.95 12.42 2.41
N ALA A 27 2.88 13.22 2.36
CA ALA A 27 2.98 14.62 1.98
C ALA A 27 3.69 15.46 3.06
N ASN A 28 3.25 15.41 4.31
CA ASN A 28 3.70 16.36 5.32
C ASN A 28 5.01 15.96 6.02
N VAL A 29 5.30 14.66 6.15
CA VAL A 29 6.51 14.17 6.83
C VAL A 29 7.62 13.90 5.83
N TYR A 30 7.28 13.27 4.71
CA TYR A 30 8.26 12.85 3.70
C TYR A 30 8.35 13.82 2.51
N GLY A 31 7.41 14.77 2.39
CA GLY A 31 7.47 15.87 1.41
C GLY A 31 7.28 15.44 -0.04
N TYR A 32 6.62 14.31 -0.31
CA TYR A 32 6.26 13.93 -1.67
C TYR A 32 4.99 14.64 -2.10
N ASP A 33 4.85 14.92 -3.39
CA ASP A 33 3.58 15.36 -3.95
C ASP A 33 2.64 14.16 -4.13
N VAL A 34 1.51 14.16 -3.42
CA VAL A 34 0.59 13.02 -3.34
C VAL A 34 -0.81 13.46 -3.71
N ILE A 35 -1.43 12.71 -4.62
CA ILE A 35 -2.86 12.84 -4.93
C ILE A 35 -3.60 11.56 -4.55
N HIS A 36 -4.77 11.73 -3.95
CA HIS A 36 -5.64 10.64 -3.54
C HIS A 36 -6.88 10.60 -4.43
N LEU A 37 -7.08 9.48 -5.13
CA LEU A 37 -8.23 9.23 -6.00
C LEU A 37 -9.12 8.14 -5.40
N LEU A 38 -10.42 8.41 -5.34
CA LEU A 38 -11.43 7.48 -4.85
C LEU A 38 -12.15 6.82 -6.03
N GLN A 39 -12.23 5.49 -6.04
CA GLN A 39 -12.99 4.73 -7.03
C GLN A 39 -14.44 5.22 -7.13
N ASP A 40 -15.03 5.60 -6.00
CA ASP A 40 -16.43 6.03 -5.90
C ASP A 40 -16.72 7.29 -6.74
N ASP A 41 -15.72 8.14 -7.01
CA ASP A 41 -15.86 9.35 -7.85
C ASP A 41 -16.09 9.02 -9.35
N PHE A 42 -15.93 7.75 -9.72
CA PHE A 42 -16.04 7.25 -11.08
C PHE A 42 -17.30 6.40 -11.31
N PHE A 43 -18.22 6.34 -10.35
CA PHE A 43 -19.52 5.71 -10.57
C PHE A 43 -20.31 6.42 -11.67
N HIS A 44 -21.03 5.64 -12.46
CA HIS A 44 -22.06 6.14 -13.35
C HIS A 44 -23.23 6.73 -12.56
N GLU A 45 -23.94 7.66 -13.20
CA GLU A 45 -25.23 8.15 -12.72
C GLU A 45 -26.17 7.00 -12.39
N LYS A 46 -26.96 7.17 -11.32
CA LYS A 46 -27.82 6.14 -10.71
C LYS A 46 -28.72 5.42 -11.73
N GLU A 47 -29.18 6.12 -12.76
CA GLU A 47 -30.06 5.59 -13.82
C GLU A 47 -29.37 4.52 -14.69
N LYS A 48 -28.04 4.53 -14.75
CA LYS A 48 -27.24 3.56 -15.52
C LYS A 48 -26.81 2.36 -14.69
N VAL A 49 -26.95 2.44 -13.36
CA VAL A 49 -26.54 1.37 -12.44
C VAL A 49 -27.56 0.23 -12.50
N ALA A 50 -27.05 -1.00 -12.61
CA ALA A 50 -27.89 -2.19 -12.69
C ALA A 50 -28.73 -2.35 -11.42
N ARG A 51 -29.93 -2.91 -11.58
CA ARG A 51 -30.91 -3.10 -10.50
C ARG A 51 -31.05 -4.57 -10.17
N ILE A 52 -30.83 -4.92 -8.91
CA ILE A 52 -30.92 -6.30 -8.43
C ILE A 52 -32.18 -6.43 -7.57
N PRO A 53 -33.17 -7.24 -7.96
CA PRO A 53 -34.34 -7.49 -7.11
C PRO A 53 -33.93 -8.32 -5.89
N HIS A 54 -34.48 -8.01 -4.72
CA HIS A 54 -34.25 -8.81 -3.53
C HIS A 54 -34.80 -10.23 -3.75
N SER A 55 -34.01 -11.23 -3.35
CA SER A 55 -34.26 -12.67 -3.52
C SER A 55 -35.64 -13.14 -3.00
N THR A 56 -36.08 -12.65 -1.85
CA THR A 56 -37.36 -13.02 -1.23
C THR A 56 -38.41 -11.90 -1.31
N ASN A 57 -38.03 -10.63 -1.11
CA ASN A 57 -38.97 -9.51 -1.08
C ASN A 57 -38.96 -8.70 -2.40
N LYS A 58 -39.85 -9.04 -3.34
CA LYS A 58 -39.94 -8.39 -4.65
C LYS A 58 -40.23 -6.88 -4.63
N ALA A 59 -40.65 -6.32 -3.49
CA ALA A 59 -40.83 -4.87 -3.35
C ALA A 59 -39.49 -4.13 -3.17
N ILE A 60 -38.43 -4.83 -2.78
CA ILE A 60 -37.09 -4.28 -2.58
C ILE A 60 -36.25 -4.50 -3.85
N VAL A 61 -35.62 -3.42 -4.30
CA VAL A 61 -34.69 -3.45 -5.44
C VAL A 61 -33.44 -2.67 -5.06
N PHE A 62 -32.31 -3.35 -5.14
CA PHE A 62 -30.99 -2.80 -4.87
C PHE A 62 -30.40 -2.16 -6.13
N TYR A 63 -29.45 -1.24 -5.95
CA TYR A 63 -28.58 -0.73 -7.00
C TYR A 63 -27.20 -1.41 -6.86
N ASP A 64 -26.69 -1.96 -7.95
CA ASP A 64 -25.47 -2.78 -7.96
C ASP A 64 -24.21 -1.92 -8.08
N TYR A 65 -23.89 -1.15 -7.04
CA TYR A 65 -22.66 -0.35 -6.98
C TYR A 65 -21.41 -1.21 -6.70
N ASP A 66 -21.58 -2.45 -6.26
CA ASP A 66 -20.49 -3.41 -6.01
C ASP A 66 -20.13 -4.21 -7.28
N SER A 67 -20.39 -3.66 -8.46
CA SER A 67 -20.08 -4.24 -9.76
C SER A 67 -19.24 -3.28 -10.61
N CYS A 68 -18.27 -3.83 -11.34
CA CYS A 68 -17.45 -3.06 -12.26
C CYS A 68 -18.27 -2.37 -13.37
N GLN A 69 -19.49 -2.87 -13.66
CA GLN A 69 -20.40 -2.26 -14.64
C GLN A 69 -20.98 -0.92 -14.16
N ALA A 70 -20.93 -0.64 -12.86
CA ALA A 70 -21.35 0.64 -12.31
C ALA A 70 -20.30 1.74 -12.50
N LEU A 71 -19.08 1.42 -12.95
CA LEU A 71 -17.95 2.33 -13.01
C LEU A 71 -17.55 2.72 -14.43
N ASP A 72 -17.17 3.98 -14.60
CA ASP A 72 -16.45 4.44 -15.79
C ASP A 72 -14.95 4.12 -15.67
N ILE A 73 -14.59 2.87 -15.96
CA ILE A 73 -13.21 2.37 -15.87
C ILE A 73 -12.27 3.17 -16.79
N SER A 74 -12.75 3.61 -17.95
CA SER A 74 -11.95 4.39 -18.90
C SER A 74 -11.62 5.77 -18.35
N ARG A 75 -12.61 6.46 -17.80
CA ARG A 75 -12.41 7.76 -17.12
C ARG A 75 -11.47 7.61 -15.93
N MET A 76 -11.63 6.56 -15.13
CA MET A 76 -10.76 6.29 -13.98
C MET A 76 -9.31 6.04 -14.41
N LYS A 77 -9.08 5.18 -15.42
CA LYS A 77 -7.74 4.94 -15.99
C LYS A 77 -7.07 6.22 -16.44
N ASN A 78 -7.79 7.05 -17.19
CA ASN A 78 -7.25 8.31 -17.69
C ASN A 78 -6.90 9.27 -16.53
N ALA A 79 -7.75 9.37 -15.51
CA ALA A 79 -7.48 10.20 -14.34
C ALA A 79 -6.24 9.73 -13.57
N VAL A 80 -6.05 8.42 -13.41
CA VAL A 80 -4.84 7.86 -12.76
C VAL A 80 -3.58 8.15 -13.57
N ILE A 81 -3.63 7.97 -14.89
CA ILE A 81 -2.49 8.25 -15.78
C ILE A 81 -2.14 9.73 -15.76
N GLU A 82 -3.14 10.62 -15.87
CA GLU A 82 -2.94 12.06 -15.81
C GLU A 82 -2.36 12.49 -14.45
N ALA A 83 -2.90 11.95 -13.35
CA ALA A 83 -2.41 12.21 -12.01
C ALA A 83 -0.94 11.78 -11.84
N ARG A 84 -0.58 10.61 -12.38
CA ARG A 84 0.77 10.04 -12.36
C ARG A 84 1.81 10.90 -13.09
N ASP A 85 1.39 11.67 -14.09
CA ASP A 85 2.30 12.55 -14.83
C ASP A 85 2.65 13.83 -14.05
N HIS A 86 1.83 14.21 -13.07
CA HIS A 86 1.95 15.48 -12.35
C HIS A 86 2.34 15.35 -10.87
N HIS A 87 2.20 14.18 -10.26
CA HIS A 87 2.47 13.95 -8.84
C HIS A 87 3.51 12.83 -8.66
N ASP A 88 4.20 12.82 -7.51
CA ASP A 88 5.16 11.76 -7.19
C ASP A 88 4.45 10.43 -6.88
N LEU A 89 3.28 10.51 -6.24
CA LEU A 89 2.45 9.37 -5.84
C LEU A 89 0.96 9.60 -6.09
N VAL A 90 0.31 8.62 -6.70
CA VAL A 90 -1.14 8.49 -6.76
C VAL A 90 -1.54 7.38 -5.80
N ILE A 91 -2.34 7.72 -4.78
CA ILE A 91 -3.01 6.71 -3.96
C ILE A 91 -4.39 6.48 -4.59
N LEU A 92 -4.65 5.25 -5.02
CA LEU A 92 -5.93 4.85 -5.60
C LEU A 92 -6.66 3.92 -4.62
N GLU A 93 -7.78 4.38 -4.06
CA GLU A 93 -8.59 3.63 -3.11
C GLU A 93 -9.87 3.10 -3.77
N GLY A 94 -10.18 1.81 -3.59
CA GLY A 94 -11.43 1.24 -4.10
C GLY A 94 -11.68 -0.20 -3.68
N ASN A 95 -12.94 -0.63 -3.55
CA ASN A 95 -13.26 -2.03 -3.23
C ASN A 95 -13.13 -2.98 -4.42
N LEU A 96 -13.28 -2.49 -5.66
CA LEU A 96 -13.37 -3.32 -6.87
C LEU A 96 -12.08 -3.37 -7.69
N LEU A 97 -11.01 -2.68 -7.27
CA LEU A 97 -9.78 -2.52 -8.06
C LEU A 97 -9.19 -3.85 -8.57
N THR A 98 -9.28 -4.92 -7.79
CA THR A 98 -8.75 -6.26 -8.17
C THR A 98 -9.55 -6.97 -9.24
N LEU A 99 -10.76 -6.50 -9.55
CA LEU A 99 -11.58 -7.02 -10.64
C LEU A 99 -11.34 -6.30 -11.97
N MET A 100 -10.51 -5.25 -11.99
CA MET A 100 -10.26 -4.41 -13.16
C MET A 100 -8.84 -4.61 -13.67
N PRO A 101 -8.62 -5.44 -14.72
CA PRO A 101 -7.30 -5.67 -15.30
C PRO A 101 -6.60 -4.37 -15.70
N GLU A 102 -7.36 -3.39 -16.19
CA GLU A 102 -6.87 -2.08 -16.58
C GLU A 102 -6.27 -1.28 -15.42
N MET A 103 -6.74 -1.51 -14.20
CA MET A 103 -6.20 -0.89 -12.98
C MET A 103 -4.98 -1.66 -12.49
N ILE A 104 -5.04 -3.00 -12.49
CA ILE A 104 -3.92 -3.84 -12.09
C ILE A 104 -2.68 -3.60 -12.96
N GLU A 105 -2.86 -3.33 -14.25
CA GLU A 105 -1.77 -3.00 -15.18
C GLU A 105 -1.00 -1.72 -14.79
N ILE A 106 -1.69 -0.73 -14.21
CA ILE A 106 -1.10 0.60 -13.94
C ILE A 106 -0.71 0.82 -12.49
N ILE A 107 -1.20 -0.01 -11.56
CA ILE A 107 -0.86 0.03 -10.14
C ILE A 107 0.51 -0.62 -9.93
N ASP A 108 1.46 0.13 -9.37
CA ASP A 108 2.81 -0.35 -9.10
C ASP A 108 2.81 -1.37 -7.95
N GLU A 109 2.13 -1.08 -6.83
CA GLU A 109 1.92 -1.99 -5.70
C GLU A 109 0.54 -1.75 -5.09
N MET A 110 -0.02 -2.76 -4.43
CA MET A 110 -1.33 -2.70 -3.80
C MET A 110 -1.35 -3.44 -2.47
N VAL A 111 -1.98 -2.83 -1.48
CA VAL A 111 -2.44 -3.52 -0.28
C VAL A 111 -3.94 -3.82 -0.37
N PHE A 112 -4.31 -5.08 -0.17
CA PHE A 112 -5.70 -5.52 -0.11
C PHE A 112 -6.08 -5.84 1.33
N LEU A 113 -6.97 -5.02 1.91
CA LEU A 113 -7.43 -5.18 3.29
C LEU A 113 -8.50 -6.27 3.36
N SER A 114 -8.15 -7.41 3.97
CA SER A 114 -9.07 -8.50 4.27
C SER A 114 -9.63 -8.37 5.69
N LEU A 115 -10.92 -8.61 5.84
CA LEU A 115 -11.61 -8.77 7.12
C LEU A 115 -12.61 -9.93 7.05
N ASP A 116 -12.95 -10.48 8.21
CA ASP A 116 -14.02 -11.46 8.33
C ASP A 116 -15.41 -10.82 8.15
N LYS A 117 -16.39 -11.67 7.83
CA LYS A 117 -17.75 -11.25 7.53
C LYS A 117 -18.42 -10.50 8.67
N ALA A 118 -18.29 -11.01 9.90
CA ALA A 118 -18.97 -10.45 11.05
C ALA A 118 -18.45 -9.05 11.35
N THR A 119 -17.13 -8.85 11.33
CA THR A 119 -16.53 -7.53 11.51
C THR A 119 -16.99 -6.53 10.45
N CYS A 120 -17.02 -6.94 9.18
CA CYS A 120 -17.50 -6.07 8.10
C CYS A 120 -18.97 -5.69 8.26
N GLU A 121 -19.82 -6.66 8.59
CA GLU A 121 -21.25 -6.45 8.81
C GLU A 121 -21.51 -5.50 9.97
N ASP A 122 -20.89 -5.75 11.13
CA ASP A 122 -21.02 -4.92 12.33
C ASP A 122 -20.62 -3.46 12.05
N ARG A 123 -19.48 -3.26 11.38
CA ARG A 123 -19.00 -1.92 11.01
C ARG A 123 -19.89 -1.24 9.98
N ARG A 124 -20.52 -2.02 9.08
CA ARG A 124 -21.40 -1.48 8.04
C ARG A 124 -22.74 -1.06 8.62
N VAL A 125 -23.32 -1.86 9.54
CA VAL A 125 -24.57 -1.53 10.25
C VAL A 125 -24.43 -0.24 11.08
N GLN A 126 -23.24 0.01 11.64
CA GLN A 126 -22.96 1.23 12.39
C GLN A 126 -22.82 2.49 11.52
N ARG A 127 -22.70 2.32 10.20
CA ARG A 127 -22.46 3.42 9.27
C ARG A 127 -23.78 3.97 8.74
N THR A 128 -24.04 5.25 9.01
CA THR A 128 -25.34 5.89 8.74
C THR A 128 -25.33 6.89 7.57
N ASP A 129 -24.17 7.10 6.94
CA ASP A 129 -23.93 8.07 5.87
C ASP A 129 -24.01 7.48 4.45
N TYR A 130 -24.47 6.24 4.28
CA TYR A 130 -24.65 5.65 2.96
C TYR A 130 -25.78 6.33 2.18
N ASP A 131 -25.49 6.72 0.93
CA ASP A 131 -26.46 7.22 -0.03
C ASP A 131 -26.36 6.42 -1.35
N PRO A 132 -27.39 5.63 -1.73
CA PRO A 132 -28.61 5.38 -0.96
C PRO A 132 -28.35 4.52 0.28
N PRO A 133 -29.19 4.62 1.33
CA PRO A 133 -29.03 3.80 2.52
C PRO A 133 -29.24 2.32 2.21
N ASP A 134 -28.53 1.46 2.94
CA ASP A 134 -28.65 0.01 2.81
C ASP A 134 -30.09 -0.45 3.09
N LEU A 135 -30.64 -1.19 2.13
CA LEU A 135 -31.90 -1.89 2.30
C LEU A 135 -31.66 -3.27 2.91
N PRO A 136 -32.62 -3.84 3.67
CA PRO A 136 -32.48 -5.17 4.26
C PRO A 136 -32.07 -6.22 3.20
N GLY A 137 -31.06 -7.03 3.53
CA GLY A 137 -30.53 -8.07 2.64
C GLY A 137 -29.49 -7.59 1.61
N TYR A 138 -29.20 -6.28 1.52
CA TYR A 138 -28.23 -5.75 0.56
C TYR A 138 -26.82 -6.29 0.82
N PHE A 139 -26.40 -6.34 2.09
CA PHE A 139 -25.07 -6.80 2.45
C PHE A 139 -24.83 -8.26 2.03
N GLU A 140 -25.78 -9.14 2.32
CA GLU A 140 -25.66 -10.58 2.08
C GLU A 140 -25.87 -10.94 0.60
N GLN A 141 -26.74 -10.20 -0.10
CA GLN A 141 -27.07 -10.50 -1.49
C GLN A 141 -26.12 -9.84 -2.50
N VAL A 142 -25.53 -8.69 -2.16
CA VAL A 142 -24.74 -7.88 -3.11
C VAL A 142 -23.31 -7.67 -2.60
N VAL A 143 -23.16 -7.00 -1.46
CA VAL A 143 -21.85 -6.53 -0.98
C VAL A 143 -20.89 -7.67 -0.67
N TRP A 144 -21.32 -8.66 0.12
CA TRP A 144 -20.47 -9.75 0.57
C TRP A 144 -20.04 -10.68 -0.57
N PRO A 145 -20.95 -11.15 -1.46
CA PRO A 145 -20.54 -11.90 -2.65
C PRO A 145 -19.55 -11.15 -3.53
N ALA A 146 -19.76 -9.84 -3.77
CA ALA A 146 -18.85 -9.02 -4.53
C ALA A 146 -17.45 -8.93 -3.86
N TYR A 147 -17.41 -8.75 -2.54
CA TYR A 147 -16.16 -8.81 -1.79
C TYR A 147 -15.44 -10.15 -1.96
N GLU A 148 -16.14 -11.27 -1.84
CA GLU A 148 -15.51 -12.58 -2.03
C GLU A 148 -14.88 -12.72 -3.42
N ASP A 149 -15.52 -12.17 -4.46
CA ASP A 149 -14.95 -12.15 -5.81
C ASP A 149 -13.71 -11.26 -5.89
N THR A 150 -13.71 -10.07 -5.27
CA THR A 150 -12.53 -9.19 -5.21
C THR A 150 -11.37 -9.83 -4.46
N LEU A 151 -11.63 -10.56 -3.37
CA LEU A 151 -10.63 -11.27 -2.59
C LEU A 151 -10.07 -12.46 -3.38
N ARG A 152 -10.92 -13.24 -4.04
CA ARG A 152 -10.48 -14.32 -4.94
C ARG A 152 -9.62 -13.79 -6.07
N ALA A 153 -9.95 -12.61 -6.62
CA ALA A 153 -9.14 -11.97 -7.65
C ALA A 153 -7.79 -11.53 -7.09
N ALA A 154 -7.76 -10.88 -5.92
CA ALA A 154 -6.51 -10.49 -5.23
C ALA A 154 -5.58 -11.70 -5.03
N GLN A 155 -6.12 -12.82 -4.56
CA GLN A 155 -5.38 -14.06 -4.35
C GLN A 155 -4.79 -14.66 -5.63
N ARG A 156 -5.44 -14.44 -6.78
CA ARG A 156 -4.98 -14.96 -8.08
C ARG A 156 -3.92 -14.08 -8.73
N ILE A 157 -3.98 -12.76 -8.51
CA ILE A 157 -3.03 -11.81 -9.09
C ILE A 157 -1.63 -12.07 -8.50
N GLY A 158 -1.52 -12.11 -7.17
CA GLY A 158 -0.22 -12.26 -6.49
C GLY A 158 0.78 -11.16 -6.88
N GLY A 159 2.06 -11.33 -6.54
CA GLY A 159 3.09 -10.35 -6.91
C GLY A 159 2.87 -9.00 -6.23
N ASN A 160 2.47 -7.98 -7.01
CA ASN A 160 2.27 -6.60 -6.57
C ASN A 160 0.95 -6.36 -5.81
N VAL A 161 0.20 -7.42 -5.48
CA VAL A 161 -1.00 -7.34 -4.64
C VAL A 161 -0.77 -8.16 -3.37
N GLU A 162 -0.68 -7.47 -2.24
CA GLU A 162 -0.45 -8.09 -0.94
C GLU A 162 -1.71 -8.03 -0.07
N ILE A 163 -2.18 -9.21 0.37
CA ILE A 163 -3.36 -9.33 1.22
C ILE A 163 -2.93 -9.19 2.67
N VAL A 164 -3.60 -8.29 3.39
CA VAL A 164 -3.26 -7.90 4.75
C VAL A 164 -4.52 -7.84 5.60
N GLU A 165 -4.42 -8.28 6.86
CA GLU A 165 -5.53 -8.15 7.80
C GLU A 165 -5.81 -6.67 8.13
N GLY A 166 -7.04 -6.23 7.92
CA GLY A 166 -7.42 -4.82 8.15
C GLY A 166 -7.41 -4.39 9.62
N ASN A 167 -7.37 -5.33 10.57
CA ASN A 167 -7.38 -5.07 12.01
C ASN A 167 -6.00 -5.07 12.66
N ARG A 168 -4.94 -5.32 11.88
CA ARG A 168 -3.58 -5.32 12.40
C ARG A 168 -3.22 -3.98 13.05
N GLU A 169 -2.44 -4.04 14.13
CA GLU A 169 -2.09 -2.86 14.91
C GLU A 169 -1.13 -1.91 14.15
N ASP A 170 -0.25 -2.45 13.32
CA ASP A 170 0.81 -1.73 12.60
C ASP A 170 0.47 -1.41 11.13
N LEU A 171 -0.82 -1.46 10.75
CA LEU A 171 -1.31 -1.36 9.36
C LEU A 171 -0.70 -0.16 8.61
N ILE A 172 -0.69 1.00 9.26
CA ILE A 172 -0.19 2.25 8.67
C ILE A 172 1.30 2.14 8.37
N ASN A 173 2.10 1.60 9.30
CA ASN A 173 3.55 1.51 9.14
C ASN A 173 3.91 0.53 8.03
N TYR A 174 3.21 -0.59 7.95
CA TYR A 174 3.46 -1.54 6.87
C TYR A 174 3.00 -1.03 5.52
N ALA A 175 1.81 -0.42 5.42
CA ALA A 175 1.36 0.15 4.15
C ALA A 175 2.32 1.26 3.70
N LEU A 176 2.90 2.02 4.64
CA LEU A 176 3.95 2.98 4.35
C LEU A 176 5.23 2.32 3.81
N ILE A 177 5.67 1.19 4.38
CA ILE A 177 6.79 0.39 3.82
C ILE A 177 6.47 -0.03 2.38
N LYS A 178 5.26 -0.53 2.12
CA LYS A 178 4.82 -0.94 0.77
C LYS A 178 4.80 0.23 -0.22
N VAL A 179 4.40 1.42 0.23
CA VAL A 179 4.51 2.64 -0.58
C VAL A 179 5.98 2.92 -0.92
N PHE A 180 6.92 2.81 0.03
CA PHE A 180 8.34 3.04 -0.27
C PHE A 180 8.95 1.96 -1.17
N GLU A 181 8.47 0.72 -1.08
CA GLU A 181 8.79 -0.35 -2.04
C GLU A 181 8.30 0.00 -3.46
N CYS A 182 7.17 0.72 -3.63
CA CYS A 182 6.75 1.25 -4.94
C CYS A 182 7.82 2.14 -5.58
N PHE A 183 8.52 2.92 -4.74
CA PHE A 183 9.63 3.76 -5.14
C PHE A 183 10.95 3.00 -5.29
N ASN A 184 10.93 1.66 -5.25
CA ASN A 184 12.11 0.79 -5.23
C ASN A 184 13.10 1.15 -4.10
N ASN A 185 12.56 1.56 -2.94
CA ASN A 185 13.35 1.81 -1.74
C ASN A 185 13.05 0.71 -0.73
N PHE A 186 14.07 -0.09 -0.40
CA PHE A 186 13.97 -1.22 0.51
C PHE A 186 14.73 -0.87 1.79
N VAL A 187 14.02 -0.59 2.88
CA VAL A 187 14.65 -0.28 4.17
C VAL A 187 14.15 -1.23 5.23
N ARG A 188 15.09 -1.74 6.03
CA ARG A 188 14.81 -2.67 7.11
C ARG A 188 15.70 -2.37 8.31
N LEU A 189 15.08 -2.16 9.45
CA LEU A 189 15.74 -2.29 10.75
C LEU A 189 15.64 -3.76 11.16
N THR A 190 16.74 -4.38 11.59
CA THR A 190 16.81 -5.81 11.91
C THR A 190 17.61 -6.05 13.17
N HIS A 191 17.33 -7.13 13.89
CA HIS A 191 18.16 -7.66 14.98
C HIS A 191 18.97 -8.90 14.57
N GLU A 192 18.88 -9.28 13.29
CA GLU A 192 19.55 -10.42 12.69
C GLU A 192 20.67 -9.96 11.75
N GLU A 193 21.72 -10.77 11.61
CA GLU A 193 22.88 -10.52 10.75
C GLU A 193 22.47 -10.14 9.32
N ILE A 194 23.13 -9.13 8.76
CA ILE A 194 22.82 -8.61 7.43
C ILE A 194 23.60 -9.39 6.37
N SER A 195 22.85 -10.09 5.51
CA SER A 195 23.44 -10.73 4.33
C SER A 195 23.70 -9.72 3.21
N VAL A 196 24.97 -9.52 2.88
CA VAL A 196 25.38 -8.72 1.72
C VAL A 196 24.84 -9.31 0.41
N GLU A 197 24.75 -10.63 0.32
CA GLU A 197 24.19 -11.32 -0.84
C GLU A 197 22.70 -11.02 -1.02
N GLU A 198 21.93 -11.03 0.08
CA GLU A 198 20.51 -10.66 0.07
C GLU A 198 20.35 -9.22 -0.45
N VAL A 199 21.10 -8.27 0.11
CA VAL A 199 21.06 -6.86 -0.31
C VAL A 199 21.45 -6.71 -1.78
N SER A 200 22.51 -7.38 -2.22
CA SER A 200 22.98 -7.38 -3.61
C SER A 200 21.90 -7.90 -4.56
N ASN A 201 21.18 -8.96 -4.19
CA ASN A 201 20.10 -9.52 -4.99
C ASN A 201 18.90 -8.55 -5.10
N ILE A 202 18.54 -7.88 -4.01
CA ILE A 202 17.46 -6.88 -3.98
C ILE A 202 17.77 -5.70 -4.92
N ILE A 203 18.98 -5.15 -4.87
CA ILE A 203 19.35 -3.98 -5.68
C ILE A 203 19.71 -4.32 -7.14
N SER A 204 19.89 -5.61 -7.46
CA SER A 204 20.16 -6.07 -8.82
C SER A 204 19.00 -5.78 -9.76
N SER A 205 19.29 -5.23 -10.93
CA SER A 205 18.29 -4.90 -11.95
C SER A 205 18.96 -4.90 -13.32
N ASP A 206 18.30 -5.46 -14.33
CA ASP A 206 18.76 -5.43 -15.72
C ASP A 206 18.78 -4.01 -16.32
N GLN A 207 18.18 -3.04 -15.62
CA GLN A 207 18.23 -1.62 -15.97
C GLN A 207 19.50 -0.93 -15.45
N SER A 208 20.25 -1.57 -14.54
CA SER A 208 21.42 -0.99 -13.88
C SER A 208 22.71 -1.63 -14.38
N GLY A 209 23.64 -0.82 -14.90
CA GLY A 209 24.95 -1.29 -15.37
C GLY A 209 25.98 -1.59 -14.27
N GLY A 210 25.66 -1.29 -13.00
CA GLY A 210 26.55 -1.50 -11.86
C GLY A 210 25.85 -1.25 -10.53
N GLN A 211 26.51 -1.64 -9.44
CA GLN A 211 26.02 -1.50 -8.08
C GLN A 211 27.10 -0.85 -7.22
N SER A 212 26.69 0.01 -6.29
CA SER A 212 27.57 0.62 -5.29
C SER A 212 27.10 0.18 -3.91
N LEU A 213 28.00 -0.45 -3.16
CA LEU A 213 27.69 -0.96 -1.83
C LEU A 213 28.54 -0.28 -0.77
N PHE A 214 27.90 0.17 0.31
CA PHE A 214 28.56 0.62 1.52
C PHE A 214 28.29 -0.39 2.64
N ILE A 215 29.34 -0.86 3.28
CA ILE A 215 29.29 -1.84 4.37
C ILE A 215 29.93 -1.22 5.61
N GLY A 216 29.15 -1.07 6.67
CA GLY A 216 29.62 -0.60 7.97
C GLY A 216 29.82 -1.76 8.95
N THR A 217 30.99 -1.84 9.58
CA THR A 217 31.27 -2.83 10.64
C THR A 217 31.87 -2.17 11.88
N THR A 218 31.65 -2.79 13.05
CA THR A 218 32.23 -2.31 14.31
C THR A 218 33.76 -2.43 14.28
N ARG A 219 34.44 -1.29 14.46
CA ARG A 219 35.91 -1.24 14.57
C ARG A 219 36.35 -1.72 15.95
N ASN A 220 37.54 -2.31 16.03
CA ASN A 220 38.08 -2.90 17.25
C ASN A 220 38.74 -1.89 18.22
N ASN A 221 38.72 -0.60 17.89
CA ASN A 221 39.33 0.46 18.67
C ASN A 221 38.43 1.70 18.71
N PHE A 222 38.42 2.36 19.85
CA PHE A 222 37.84 3.69 20.04
C PHE A 222 38.73 4.42 21.04
N GLU A 223 39.42 5.45 20.56
CA GLU A 223 40.54 6.08 21.29
C GLU A 223 41.60 5.02 21.69
N ASP A 224 42.12 5.08 22.91
CA ASP A 224 43.11 4.13 23.43
C ASP A 224 42.48 2.85 24.02
N LYS A 225 41.18 2.61 23.77
CA LYS A 225 40.45 1.46 24.31
C LYS A 225 40.15 0.41 23.23
N LYS A 226 40.32 -0.86 23.60
CA LYS A 226 39.90 -2.01 22.78
C LYS A 226 38.37 -2.16 22.87
N VAL A 227 37.71 -2.14 21.72
CA VAL A 227 36.26 -2.38 21.59
C VAL A 227 36.03 -3.86 21.31
N VAL A 228 35.01 -4.45 21.93
CA VAL A 228 34.60 -5.85 21.72
C VAL A 228 33.28 -5.92 20.95
N SER A 229 32.34 -5.05 21.29
CA SER A 229 31.07 -4.88 20.59
C SER A 229 30.57 -3.44 20.74
N LEU A 230 29.68 -3.03 19.84
CA LEU A 230 28.76 -1.91 20.04
C LEU A 230 27.36 -2.49 20.23
N SER A 231 26.47 -1.72 20.84
CA SER A 231 25.04 -2.05 20.90
C SER A 231 24.26 -0.84 20.39
N TYR A 232 23.43 -1.04 19.37
CA TYR A 232 22.63 0.03 18.76
C TYR A 232 21.17 -0.09 19.19
N GLU A 233 20.58 1.01 19.65
CA GLU A 233 19.16 1.11 19.94
C GLU A 233 18.56 2.22 19.09
N ALA A 234 17.30 2.05 18.68
CA ALA A 234 16.59 3.04 17.90
C ALA A 234 15.13 3.14 18.35
N TYR A 235 14.58 4.36 18.35
CA TYR A 235 13.16 4.54 18.22
C TYR A 235 12.79 4.33 16.74
N GLU A 236 12.42 3.10 16.41
CA GLU A 236 12.26 2.64 15.02
C GLU A 236 11.43 3.58 14.13
N PRO A 237 10.29 4.14 14.57
CA PRO A 237 9.52 5.05 13.72
C PRO A 237 10.32 6.26 13.22
N MET A 238 11.17 6.83 14.09
CA MET A 238 12.05 7.95 13.71
C MET A 238 13.21 7.47 12.84
N ALA A 239 13.81 6.31 13.15
CA ALA A 239 14.89 5.77 12.34
C ALA A 239 14.44 5.46 10.90
N TYR A 240 13.28 4.83 10.72
CA TYR A 240 12.68 4.65 9.40
C TYR A 240 12.46 6.00 8.71
N GLN A 241 11.95 7.01 9.44
CA GLN A 241 11.73 8.33 8.86
C GLN A 241 13.02 8.92 8.26
N GLU A 242 14.11 8.93 9.02
CA GLU A 242 15.41 9.45 8.56
C GLU A 242 15.98 8.65 7.38
N LEU A 243 15.88 7.31 7.44
CA LEU A 243 16.35 6.45 6.34
C LEU A 243 15.57 6.69 5.04
N TRP A 244 14.26 6.94 5.12
CA TRP A 244 13.46 7.29 3.95
C TRP A 244 13.77 8.69 3.42
N LEU A 245 14.08 9.66 4.28
CA LEU A 245 14.55 10.98 3.86
C LEU A 245 15.89 10.87 3.13
N ILE A 246 16.81 10.01 3.58
CA ILE A 246 18.06 9.71 2.87
C ILE A 246 17.78 9.14 1.48
N CYS A 247 16.83 8.20 1.34
CA CYS A 247 16.43 7.68 0.02
C CYS A 247 15.94 8.80 -0.91
N LYS A 248 15.09 9.70 -0.39
CA LYS A 248 14.57 10.85 -1.16
C LYS A 248 15.68 11.80 -1.60
N GLU A 249 16.54 12.22 -0.68
CA GLU A 249 17.66 13.12 -0.98
C GLU A 249 18.63 12.49 -1.99
N THR A 250 18.87 11.19 -1.87
CA THR A 250 19.73 10.44 -2.78
C THR A 250 19.14 10.44 -4.20
N ARG A 251 17.84 10.19 -4.35
CA ARG A 251 17.16 10.26 -5.67
C ARG A 251 17.15 11.65 -6.26
N ALA A 252 16.99 12.69 -5.44
CA ALA A 252 17.06 14.07 -5.90
C ALA A 252 18.45 14.42 -6.45
N ARG A 253 19.51 13.85 -5.88
CA ARG A 253 20.90 14.02 -6.37
C ARG A 253 21.24 13.12 -7.55
N PHE A 254 20.67 11.91 -7.60
CA PHE A 254 20.94 10.89 -8.61
C PHE A 254 19.62 10.36 -9.20
N PRO A 255 19.02 11.07 -10.18
CA PRO A 255 17.71 10.71 -10.74
C PRO A 255 17.67 9.35 -11.44
N ASP A 256 18.80 8.92 -12.01
CA ASP A 256 18.95 7.64 -12.72
C ASP A 256 19.11 6.43 -11.77
N LEU A 257 19.07 6.65 -10.45
CA LEU A 257 19.20 5.57 -9.47
C LEU A 257 17.94 4.71 -9.46
N HIS A 258 18.05 3.45 -9.90
CA HIS A 258 16.89 2.57 -10.01
C HIS A 258 16.39 2.04 -8.65
N ARG A 259 17.27 1.45 -7.84
CA ARG A 259 16.93 0.83 -6.55
C ARG A 259 17.83 1.33 -5.43
N ILE A 260 17.26 1.48 -4.24
CA ILE A 260 17.99 1.79 -3.00
C ILE A 260 17.66 0.72 -1.98
N CYS A 261 18.67 0.18 -1.31
CA CYS A 261 18.48 -0.71 -0.16
C CYS A 261 19.31 -0.21 1.02
N ILE A 262 18.69 -0.05 2.20
CA ILE A 262 19.38 0.31 3.44
C ILE A 262 18.92 -0.60 4.55
N TYR A 263 19.78 -1.54 4.94
CA TYR A 263 19.55 -2.40 6.10
C TYR A 263 20.42 -1.93 7.26
N HIS A 264 19.83 -1.87 8.45
CA HIS A 264 20.50 -1.40 9.65
C HIS A 264 20.28 -2.38 10.80
N LEU A 265 21.38 -2.85 11.39
CA LEU A 265 21.38 -3.79 12.51
C LEU A 265 21.19 -3.03 13.83
N LEU A 266 20.25 -3.50 14.64
CA LEU A 266 19.96 -3.07 16.00
C LEU A 266 20.35 -4.18 16.99
N GLY A 267 20.67 -3.78 18.22
CA GLY A 267 21.20 -4.66 19.25
C GLY A 267 22.72 -4.81 19.13
N ASP A 268 23.23 -5.98 19.53
CA ASP A 268 24.66 -6.21 19.66
C ASP A 268 25.35 -6.41 18.31
N CYS A 269 26.36 -5.60 18.05
CA CYS A 269 27.21 -5.61 16.86
C CYS A 269 28.66 -5.90 17.27
N PRO A 270 29.07 -7.19 17.34
CA PRO A 270 30.45 -7.57 17.58
C PRO A 270 31.41 -6.96 16.54
N VAL A 271 32.66 -6.76 16.94
CA VAL A 271 33.71 -6.31 16.03
C VAL A 271 33.81 -7.19 14.79
N GLY A 272 33.74 -6.56 13.61
CA GLY A 272 33.92 -7.22 12.31
C GLY A 272 32.72 -8.02 11.79
N ASN A 273 31.62 -8.11 12.53
CA ASN A 273 30.40 -8.80 12.08
C ASN A 273 29.44 -7.84 11.35
N LEU A 274 28.59 -8.43 10.51
CA LEU A 274 27.49 -7.80 9.77
C LEU A 274 26.17 -8.42 10.19
#